data_AF-A0A444ZKS2-F1
#
_entry.id   AF-A0A444ZKS2-F1
#
_cell.length_a   1.000
_cell.length_b   1.000
_cell.length_c   1.000
_cell.angle_alpha   90.00
_cell.angle_beta   90.00
_cell.angle_gamma   90.00
#
_symmetry.space_group_name_H-M   'P 1'
#
loop_
_entity.id
_entity.type
_entity.pdbx_description
1 polymer ?
#
loop_
_entity_poly.entity_id
_entity_poly.type
_entity_poly.pdbx_seq_one_letter_code
_entity_poly.pdbx_strand_id
1 'polypeptide(L)'
;MKDLIFSFKRSSLFQLKTELDVFLAHNTEEKVCDFKVKGSWFQRSCVIYAGESLNIVAQMHKKDTAQSIMFGKDNFLVTVYPNVDYAFIVALIVILDKINKRPKK
;
A
#
# COMPACT_ATOMS: atom_id res chain seq x y z
N MET A 1 -21.30 7.00 9.19
CA MET A 1 -19.96 7.62 9.19
C MET A 1 -19.25 7.51 10.55
N LYS A 2 -19.90 7.05 11.64
CA LYS A 2 -19.29 6.94 12.97
C LYS A 2 -18.16 5.89 13.08
N ASP A 3 -18.04 4.99 12.11
CA ASP A 3 -17.06 3.89 12.12
C ASP A 3 -16.04 3.95 10.96
N LEU A 4 -15.99 5.05 10.20
CA LEU A 4 -14.97 5.21 9.16
C LEU A 4 -13.60 5.37 9.84
N ILE A 5 -12.60 4.58 9.41
CA ILE A 5 -11.22 4.71 9.89
C ILE A 5 -10.39 5.53 8.89
N PHE A 6 -10.48 5.17 7.61
CA PHE A 6 -9.86 5.90 6.51
C PHE A 6 -10.57 5.63 5.18
N SER A 7 -10.44 6.55 4.24
CA SER A 7 -10.79 6.42 2.82
C SER A 7 -9.52 6.40 1.98
N PHE A 8 -9.62 5.99 0.72
CA PHE A 8 -8.51 6.09 -0.22
C PHE A 8 -9.01 6.47 -1.62
N LYS A 9 -8.18 7.19 -2.36
CA LYS A 9 -8.37 7.52 -3.77
C LYS A 9 -7.22 6.96 -4.57
N ARG A 10 -7.53 6.42 -5.75
CA ARG A 10 -6.50 5.96 -6.69
C ARG A 10 -6.14 7.11 -7.62
N SER A 11 -4.89 7.55 -7.56
CA SER A 11 -4.41 8.74 -8.27
C SER A 11 -3.69 8.40 -9.59
N SER A 12 -3.44 7.10 -9.85
CA SER A 12 -2.95 6.61 -11.15
C SER A 12 -3.77 5.43 -11.66
N LEU A 13 -4.22 5.51 -12.92
CA LEU A 13 -4.96 4.46 -13.61
C LEU A 13 -4.08 3.38 -14.26
N PHE A 14 -2.76 3.56 -14.26
CA PHE A 14 -1.85 2.57 -14.85
C PHE A 14 -1.69 1.36 -13.92
N GLN A 15 -1.95 0.15 -14.43
CA GLN A 15 -1.84 -1.08 -13.63
C GLN A 15 -0.42 -1.37 -13.14
N LEU A 16 0.61 -0.86 -13.83
CA LEU A 16 2.02 -1.10 -13.48
C LEU A 16 2.51 -0.22 -12.32
N LYS A 17 1.92 0.97 -12.12
CA LYS A 17 2.32 1.94 -11.10
C LYS A 17 1.14 2.20 -10.17
N THR A 18 1.28 1.79 -8.93
CA THR A 18 0.29 2.04 -7.89
C THR A 18 0.56 3.39 -7.25
N GLU A 19 -0.45 4.24 -7.27
CA GLU A 19 -0.46 5.50 -6.52
C GLU A 19 -1.82 5.65 -5.82
N LEU A 20 -1.80 5.63 -4.48
CA LEU A 20 -2.99 5.77 -3.64
C LEU A 20 -2.78 6.93 -2.67
N ASP A 21 -3.77 7.81 -2.60
CA ASP A 21 -3.88 8.85 -1.60
C ASP A 21 -4.85 8.35 -0.52
N VAL A 22 -4.40 8.31 0.73
CA VAL A 22 -5.15 7.79 1.87
C VAL A 22 -5.51 8.93 2.81
N PHE A 23 -6.79 9.01 3.18
CA PHE A 23 -7.33 10.07 4.03
C PHE A 23 -7.91 9.44 5.30
N LEU A 24 -7.44 9.87 6.45
CA LEU A 24 -8.01 9.43 7.73
C LEU A 24 -9.39 10.05 7.92
N ALA A 25 -10.24 9.42 8.72
CA ALA A 25 -11.64 9.85 8.87
C ALA A 25 -11.83 11.30 9.38
N HIS A 26 -10.82 11.85 10.07
CA HIS A 26 -10.85 13.25 10.53
C HIS A 26 -10.48 14.27 9.43
N ASN A 27 -9.87 13.82 8.33
CA ASN A 27 -9.51 14.65 7.18
C ASN A 27 -10.70 14.76 6.22
N THR A 28 -11.70 15.54 6.61
CA THR A 28 -12.95 15.69 5.85
C THR A 28 -12.81 16.52 4.58
N GLU A 29 -11.74 17.31 4.45
CA GLU A 29 -11.51 18.11 3.24
C GLU A 29 -10.91 17.29 2.09
N GLU A 30 -10.17 16.23 2.41
CA GLU A 30 -9.50 15.33 1.45
C GLU A 30 -8.69 16.06 0.35
N LYS A 31 -8.15 17.25 0.64
CA LYS A 31 -7.32 18.05 -0.29
C LYS A 31 -5.85 17.60 -0.28
N VAL A 32 -5.35 17.20 0.88
CA VAL A 32 -4.00 16.67 1.09
C VAL A 32 -4.16 15.33 1.79
N CYS A 33 -3.48 14.30 1.30
CA CYS A 33 -3.55 12.97 1.90
C CYS A 33 -2.79 12.91 3.23
N ASP A 34 -3.25 12.05 4.14
CA ASP A 34 -2.56 11.76 5.39
C ASP A 34 -1.47 10.70 5.19
N PHE A 35 -1.66 9.82 4.21
CA PHE A 35 -0.63 8.90 3.75
C PHE A 35 -0.68 8.74 2.23
N LYS A 36 0.49 8.49 1.65
CA LYS A 36 0.62 8.24 0.22
C LYS A 36 1.29 6.91 -0.04
N VAL A 37 0.70 6.10 -0.91
CA VAL A 37 1.31 4.86 -1.39
C VAL A 37 1.84 5.10 -2.79
N LYS A 38 3.11 4.78 -3.05
CA LYS A 38 3.73 4.83 -4.39
C LYS A 38 4.45 3.51 -4.69
N GLY A 39 4.74 3.25 -5.96
CA GLY A 39 5.56 2.12 -6.39
C GLY A 39 4.77 1.11 -7.22
N SER A 40 5.16 -0.16 -7.20
CA SER A 40 4.48 -1.21 -7.96
C SER A 40 4.21 -2.45 -7.10
N TRP A 41 2.93 -2.85 -7.06
CA TRP A 41 2.53 -4.09 -6.38
C TRP A 41 3.18 -5.31 -7.03
N PHE A 42 3.19 -5.40 -8.36
CA PHE A 42 3.75 -6.55 -9.08
C PHE A 42 5.27 -6.68 -8.93
N GLN A 43 5.98 -5.56 -8.81
CA GLN A 43 7.43 -5.56 -8.56
C GLN A 43 7.77 -5.64 -7.06
N ARG A 44 6.76 -5.71 -6.18
CA ARG A 44 6.93 -5.72 -4.72
C ARG A 44 7.74 -4.52 -4.21
N SER A 45 7.49 -3.34 -4.78
CA SER A 45 8.26 -2.11 -4.53
C SER A 45 7.40 -0.97 -3.96
N CYS A 46 6.22 -1.30 -3.40
CA CYS A 46 5.36 -0.30 -2.78
C CYS A 46 6.02 0.34 -1.56
N VAL A 47 5.93 1.67 -1.45
CA VAL A 47 6.39 2.47 -0.32
C VAL A 47 5.22 3.33 0.16
N ILE A 48 5.04 3.39 1.49
CA ILE A 48 4.00 4.16 2.16
C ILE A 48 4.68 5.33 2.87
N TYR A 49 4.21 6.53 2.58
CA TYR A 49 4.72 7.79 3.11
C TYR A 49 3.69 8.46 4.02
N ALA A 50 4.15 9.22 5.00
CA ALA A 50 3.31 10.15 5.75
C ALA A 50 3.05 11.41 4.91
N GLY A 51 1.78 11.62 4.55
CA GLY A 51 1.31 12.65 3.64
C GLY A 51 2.09 12.73 2.32
N GLU A 52 2.30 13.95 1.83
CA GLU A 52 3.10 14.24 0.64
C GLU A 52 4.61 14.38 0.93
N SER A 53 5.08 13.95 2.10
CA SER A 53 6.48 14.07 2.50
C SER A 53 7.34 12.91 1.99
N LEU A 54 8.65 12.97 2.27
CA LEU A 54 9.58 11.85 2.05
C LEU A 54 9.69 10.91 3.27
N ASN A 55 8.90 11.12 4.32
CA ASN A 55 8.93 10.31 5.52
C ASN A 55 8.25 8.95 5.26
N ILE A 56 9.05 7.88 5.20
CA ILE A 56 8.58 6.53 4.94
C ILE A 56 8.07 5.90 6.23
N VAL A 57 6.83 5.41 6.22
CA VAL A 57 6.21 4.70 7.34
C VAL A 57 6.18 3.19 7.15
N ALA A 58 6.20 2.73 5.91
CA ALA A 58 6.40 1.32 5.59
C ALA A 58 6.96 1.13 4.17
N GLN A 59 7.71 0.05 3.98
CA GLN A 59 8.34 -0.28 2.70
C GLN A 59 8.22 -1.77 2.39
N MET A 60 7.74 -2.08 1.19
CA MET A 60 7.70 -3.44 0.65
C MET A 60 9.03 -3.78 -0.02
N HIS A 61 9.44 -5.03 0.18
CA HIS A 61 10.64 -5.60 -0.42
C HIS A 61 10.30 -6.93 -1.07
N LYS A 62 10.86 -7.15 -2.25
CA LYS A 62 10.82 -8.46 -2.92
C LYS A 62 11.62 -9.47 -2.10
N LYS A 63 11.05 -10.64 -1.82
CA LYS A 63 11.76 -11.75 -1.17
C LYS A 63 12.24 -12.73 -2.24
N ASP A 64 13.45 -12.51 -2.73
CA ASP A 64 14.10 -13.39 -3.69
C ASP A 64 14.74 -14.58 -2.96
N THR A 65 13.99 -15.67 -2.84
CA THR A 65 14.51 -16.96 -2.36
C THR A 65 14.40 -17.99 -3.48
N ALA A 66 15.36 -18.90 -3.60
CA ALA A 66 15.31 -19.98 -4.61
C ALA A 66 13.98 -20.77 -4.55
N GLN A 67 13.41 -20.89 -3.35
CA GLN A 67 12.14 -21.54 -3.08
C GLN A 67 10.91 -20.71 -3.54
N SER A 68 10.95 -19.37 -3.50
CA SER A 68 9.83 -18.55 -3.99
C SER A 68 9.66 -18.60 -5.51
N ILE A 69 10.76 -18.78 -6.24
CA ILE A 69 10.77 -18.98 -7.70
C ILE A 69 10.18 -20.36 -8.06
N MET A 70 10.53 -21.40 -7.30
CA MET A 70 10.14 -22.79 -7.60
C MET A 70 8.67 -23.10 -7.26
N PHE A 71 8.11 -22.45 -6.24
CA PHE A 71 6.76 -22.76 -5.73
C PHE A 71 5.68 -21.71 -6.06
N GLY A 72 6.02 -20.66 -6.81
CA GLY A 72 5.05 -19.62 -7.22
C GLY A 72 4.35 -18.91 -6.06
N LYS A 73 4.87 -19.02 -4.83
CA LYS A 73 4.34 -18.31 -3.67
C LYS A 73 4.89 -16.89 -3.68
N ASP A 74 3.98 -15.93 -3.84
CA ASP A 74 4.24 -14.51 -3.68
C ASP A 74 4.76 -14.22 -2.27
N ASN A 75 6.07 -14.24 -2.12
CA ASN A 75 6.73 -13.91 -0.88
C ASN A 75 7.26 -12.48 -1.01
N PHE A 76 6.73 -11.58 -0.19
CA PHE A 76 7.27 -10.24 0.00
C PHE A 76 7.45 -9.99 1.49
N LEU A 77 8.34 -9.05 1.81
CA LEU A 77 8.55 -8.54 3.16
C LEU A 77 8.03 -7.11 3.20
N VAL A 78 7.55 -6.69 4.36
CA VAL A 78 7.22 -5.29 4.60
C VAL A 78 7.94 -4.86 5.88
N THR A 79 8.78 -3.85 5.74
CA THR A 79 9.35 -3.13 6.86
C THR A 79 8.33 -2.09 7.31
N VAL A 80 7.90 -2.15 8.56
CA VAL A 80 7.05 -1.13 9.19
C VAL A 80 7.94 -0.36 10.16
N TYR A 81 8.00 0.96 10.00
CA TYR A 81 8.85 1.80 10.83
C TYR A 81 8.24 2.02 12.22
N PRO A 82 9.04 2.38 13.24
CA PRO A 82 8.54 2.58 14.60
C PRO A 82 7.38 3.58 14.67
N ASN A 83 6.49 3.40 15.66
CA ASN A 83 5.32 4.24 15.94
C ASN A 83 4.24 4.25 14.84
N VAL A 84 4.26 3.28 13.93
CA VAL A 84 3.24 3.08 12.90
C VAL A 84 2.32 1.94 13.29
N ASP A 85 1.02 2.10 13.08
CA ASP A 85 0.03 1.06 13.32
C ASP A 85 0.16 -0.07 12.28
N TYR A 86 0.47 -1.28 12.75
CA TYR A 86 0.69 -2.43 11.88
C TYR A 86 -0.61 -2.92 11.23
N ALA A 87 -1.75 -2.81 11.90
CA ALA A 87 -3.04 -3.22 11.35
C ALA A 87 -3.46 -2.29 10.20
N PHE A 88 -3.20 -0.99 10.33
CA PHE A 88 -3.37 -0.03 9.24
C PHE A 88 -2.52 -0.39 8.02
N ILE A 89 -1.24 -0.69 8.20
CA ILE A 89 -0.36 -1.11 7.09
C ILE A 89 -0.85 -2.41 6.44
N VAL A 90 -1.26 -3.40 7.22
CA VAL A 90 -1.84 -4.66 6.70
C VAL A 90 -3.12 -4.39 5.90
N ALA A 91 -4.00 -3.50 6.37
CA ALA A 91 -5.21 -3.12 5.64
C ALA A 91 -4.88 -2.50 4.27
N LEU A 92 -3.87 -1.61 4.19
CA LEU A 92 -3.40 -1.05 2.93
C LEU A 92 -2.85 -2.13 1.99
N ILE A 93 -2.10 -3.11 2.51
CA ILE A 93 -1.59 -4.25 1.72
C ILE A 93 -2.75 -5.07 1.13
N VAL A 94 -3.80 -5.33 1.91
CA VAL A 94 -4.99 -6.05 1.43
C VAL A 94 -5.73 -5.26 0.35
N ILE A 95 -5.83 -3.93 0.50
CA ILE A 95 -6.40 -3.05 -0.53
C ILE A 95 -5.55 -3.13 -1.81
N LEU A 96 -4.23 -3.03 -1.70
CA LEU A 96 -3.30 -3.16 -2.82
C LEU A 96 -3.43 -4.52 -3.53
N ASP A 97 -3.55 -5.61 -2.78
CA ASP A 97 -3.81 -6.94 -3.34
C ASP A 97 -5.13 -6.98 -4.10
N LYS A 98 -6.21 -6.44 -3.51
CA LYS A 98 -7.55 -6.44 -4.12
C LYS A 98 -7.61 -5.62 -5.42
N ILE A 99 -6.99 -4.43 -5.46
CA ILE A 99 -7.01 -3.58 -6.66
C ILE A 99 -6.11 -4.11 -7.79
N ASN A 100 -5.12 -4.94 -7.46
CA ASN A 100 -4.17 -5.50 -8.42
C ASN A 100 -4.45 -6.98 -8.75
N LYS A 101 -5.45 -7.61 -8.14
CA LYS A 101 -5.93 -8.93 -8.56
C LYS A 101 -6.47 -8.85 -9.98
N ARG A 102 -5.85 -9.62 -10.89
CA ARG A 102 -6.39 -9.81 -12.23
C ARG A 102 -7.72 -10.57 -12.13
N PRO A 103 -8.72 -10.26 -12.98
CA PRO A 103 -9.90 -11.10 -13.09
C PRO A 103 -9.46 -12.51 -13.47
N LYS A 104 -10.01 -13.52 -12.80
CA LYS A 104 -9.84 -14.92 -13.21
C LYS A 104 -10.52 -15.06 -14.58
N LYS A 105 -9.78 -15.59 -15.57
CA LYS A 105 -10.36 -16.06 -16.82
C LYS A 105 -11.28 -17.25 -16.54
#